data_AF-A0A7X6T5L5-F1
#
_entry.id   AF-A0A7X6T5L5-F1
#
_cell.length_a   1.000
_cell.length_b   1.000
_cell.length_c   1.000
_cell.angle_alpha   90.00
_cell.angle_beta   90.00
_cell.angle_gamma   90.00
#
_symmetry.space_group_name_H-M   'P 1'
#
loop_
_entity.id
_entity.type
_entity.pdbx_description
1 polymer ?
#
loop_
_entity_poly.entity_id
_entity_poly.type
_entity_poly.pdbx_seq_one_letter_code
_entity_poly.pdbx_strand_id
1 'polypeptide(L)'
;MLIRYKKGEDGSNIAIADVYTPQEHPIRTSLIDKDALSVVRQLQRVGAEAYIVGGAVRDLLLGHTPKDFDIAASATPRQIQKLFWNDR
;
A
#
# COMPACT_ATOMS: atom_id res chain seq x y z
N MET A 1 -4.95 -6.42 -16.72
CA MET A 1 -4.17 -5.24 -16.33
C MET A 1 -5.09 -4.07 -16.54
N LEU A 2 -5.25 -3.23 -15.52
CA LEU A 2 -6.11 -2.05 -15.59
C LEU A 2 -5.23 -0.80 -15.73
N ILE A 3 -5.78 0.26 -16.30
CA ILE A 3 -5.09 1.56 -16.40
C ILE A 3 -5.91 2.58 -15.61
N ARG A 4 -5.26 3.27 -14.68
CA ARG A 4 -5.86 4.41 -13.97
C ARG A 4 -5.72 5.64 -14.84
N TYR A 5 -6.84 6.30 -15.11
CA TYR A 5 -6.88 7.56 -15.85
C TYR A 5 -7.18 8.73 -14.91
N LYS A 6 -6.65 9.90 -15.24
CA LYS A 6 -7.03 11.19 -14.66
C LYS A 6 -7.61 12.06 -15.77
N LYS A 7 -8.65 12.83 -15.44
CA LYS A 7 -9.22 13.81 -16.36
C LYS A 7 -8.30 15.05 -16.42
N GLY A 8 -7.82 15.39 -17.61
CA GLY A 8 -7.08 16.61 -17.89
C GLY A 8 -7.97 17.84 -17.83
N GLU A 9 -7.36 19.03 -17.74
CA GLU A 9 -8.07 20.31 -17.75
C GLU A 9 -8.84 20.56 -19.06
N ASP A 10 -8.36 19.96 -20.16
CA ASP A 10 -8.96 19.94 -21.49
C ASP A 10 -10.07 18.88 -21.65
N GLY A 11 -10.37 18.12 -20.60
CA GLY A 11 -11.34 17.03 -20.62
C GLY A 11 -10.84 15.71 -21.20
N SER A 12 -9.57 15.64 -21.62
CA SER A 12 -8.94 14.39 -22.09
C SER A 12 -8.70 13.40 -20.95
N ASN A 13 -8.65 12.10 -21.27
CA ASN A 13 -8.30 11.06 -20.30
C ASN A 13 -6.81 10.74 -20.41
N ILE A 14 -6.05 11.10 -19.38
CA ILE A 14 -4.59 10.88 -19.32
C ILE A 14 -4.33 9.63 -18.49
N ALA A 15 -3.63 8.64 -19.06
CA ALA A 15 -3.20 7.46 -18.32
C ALA A 15 -2.12 7.85 -17.29
N ILE A 16 -2.30 7.49 -16.02
CA ILE A 16 -1.41 7.89 -14.92
C ILE A 16 -0.77 6.72 -14.18
N ALA A 17 -1.32 5.51 -14.27
CA ALA A 17 -0.72 4.33 -13.63
C ALA A 17 -1.27 3.04 -14.23
N ASP A 18 -0.40 2.02 -14.31
CA ASP A 18 -0.81 0.63 -14.50
C ASP A 18 -1.22 0.03 -13.15
N VAL A 19 -2.33 -0.71 -13.16
CA VAL A 19 -2.90 -1.36 -11.98
C VAL A 19 -2.98 -2.85 -12.25
N TYR A 20 -2.16 -3.60 -11.51
CA TYR A 20 -2.09 -5.05 -11.57
C TYR A 20 -3.11 -5.66 -10.61
N THR A 21 -3.92 -6.60 -11.10
CA THR A 21 -4.85 -7.36 -10.24
C THR A 21 -4.09 -8.43 -9.44
N PRO A 22 -4.70 -9.03 -8.39
CA PRO A 22 -4.07 -10.11 -7.62
C PRO A 22 -3.63 -11.32 -8.47
N GLN A 23 -4.25 -11.54 -9.62
CA GLN A 23 -3.91 -12.60 -10.56
C GLN A 23 -2.71 -12.25 -11.45
N GLU A 24 -2.37 -10.96 -11.55
CA GLU A 24 -1.38 -10.43 -12.50
C GLU A 24 -0.03 -10.15 -11.86
N HIS A 25 0.08 -10.29 -10.54
CA HIS A 25 1.33 -10.16 -9.80
C HIS A 25 1.57 -11.36 -8.89
N PRO A 26 2.85 -11.70 -8.60
CA PRO A 26 3.19 -12.84 -7.74
C PRO A 26 2.98 -12.56 -6.25
N ILE A 27 2.76 -11.30 -5.85
CA ILE A 27 2.61 -10.93 -4.43
C ILE A 27 1.39 -11.64 -3.83
N ARG A 28 1.60 -12.34 -2.72
CA ARG A 28 0.56 -13.00 -1.91
C ARG A 28 0.61 -12.44 -0.51
N THR A 29 -0.54 -12.34 0.15
CA THR A 29 -0.63 -11.86 1.54
C THR A 29 0.16 -12.73 2.51
N SER A 30 0.38 -14.01 2.20
CA SER A 30 1.21 -14.93 2.99
C SER A 30 2.71 -14.60 2.97
N LEU A 31 3.17 -13.80 1.99
CA LEU A 31 4.57 -13.37 1.88
C LEU A 31 4.84 -12.05 2.62
N ILE A 32 3.80 -11.46 3.18
CA ILE A 32 3.86 -10.18 3.87
C ILE A 32 3.86 -10.45 5.37
N ASP A 33 4.68 -9.71 6.11
CA ASP A 33 4.70 -9.78 7.55
C ASP A 33 3.30 -9.51 8.15
N LYS A 34 2.93 -10.30 9.17
CA LYS A 34 1.60 -10.27 9.75
C LYS A 34 1.31 -8.97 10.48
N ASP A 35 2.33 -8.39 11.11
CA ASP A 35 2.21 -7.15 11.87
C ASP A 35 2.11 -5.97 10.90
N ALA A 36 2.92 -5.96 9.83
CA ALA A 36 2.78 -4.97 8.75
C ALA A 36 1.36 -4.98 8.14
N LEU A 37 0.82 -6.17 7.84
CA LEU A 37 -0.56 -6.31 7.37
C LEU A 37 -1.59 -5.84 8.42
N SER A 38 -1.33 -6.08 9.70
CA SER A 38 -2.21 -5.64 10.79
C SER A 38 -2.28 -4.12 10.87
N VAL A 39 -1.13 -3.45 10.83
CA VAL A 39 -1.01 -1.98 10.85
C VAL A 39 -1.74 -1.36 9.66
N VAL A 40 -1.53 -1.87 8.45
CA VAL A 40 -2.25 -1.39 7.25
C VAL A 40 -3.76 -1.53 7.41
N ARG A 41 -4.24 -2.69 7.87
CA ARG A 41 -5.67 -2.92 8.08
C ARG A 41 -6.26 -2.02 9.17
N GLN A 42 -5.51 -1.73 10.23
CA GLN A 42 -5.96 -0.86 11.32
C GLN A 42 -6.07 0.59 10.87
N LEU A 43 -5.12 1.07 10.07
CA LEU A 43 -5.18 2.39 9.43
C LEU A 43 -6.36 2.49 8.45
N GLN A 44 -6.56 1.48 7.61
CA GLN A 44 -7.70 1.43 6.68
C GLN A 44 -9.05 1.40 7.41
N ARG A 45 -9.14 0.70 8.54
CA ARG A 45 -10.37 0.62 9.35
C ARG A 45 -10.81 1.98 9.91
N VAL A 46 -9.87 2.89 10.16
CA VAL A 46 -10.19 4.26 10.60
C VAL A 46 -10.38 5.23 9.42
N GLY A 47 -10.47 4.71 8.19
CA GLY A 47 -10.73 5.49 6.99
C GLY A 47 -9.50 6.15 6.38
N ALA A 48 -8.29 5.83 6.84
CA ALA A 48 -7.07 6.31 6.21
C ALA A 48 -6.71 5.44 4.99
N GLU A 49 -6.06 6.05 4.00
CA GLU A 49 -5.37 5.28 2.98
C GLU A 49 -4.06 4.77 3.58
N ALA A 50 -3.76 3.47 3.41
CA ALA A 50 -2.52 2.88 3.87
C ALA A 50 -2.10 1.73 2.94
N TYR A 51 -0.82 1.70 2.59
CA TYR A 51 -0.25 0.76 1.63
C TYR A 51 1.18 0.38 2.01
N ILE A 52 1.56 -0.85 1.67
CA ILE A 52 2.96 -1.28 1.68
C ILE A 52 3.65 -0.70 0.45
N VAL A 53 4.83 -0.12 0.65
CA VAL A 53 5.56 0.59 -0.41
C VAL A 53 7.04 0.21 -0.41
N GLY A 54 7.80 0.78 -1.34
CA GLY A 54 9.26 0.77 -1.31
C GLY A 54 9.88 -0.59 -1.61
N GLY A 55 10.98 -0.88 -0.91
CA GLY A 55 11.83 -2.04 -1.15
C GLY A 55 11.09 -3.37 -1.01
N ALA A 56 10.17 -3.48 -0.06
CA ALA A 56 9.39 -4.68 0.15
C ALA A 56 8.57 -5.10 -1.08
N VAL A 57 7.92 -4.13 -1.75
CA VAL A 57 7.13 -4.40 -2.96
C VAL A 57 8.05 -4.87 -4.09
N ARG A 58 9.18 -4.19 -4.29
CA ARG A 58 10.18 -4.58 -5.29
C ARG A 58 10.68 -6.00 -5.05
N ASP A 59 11.08 -6.31 -3.82
CA ASP A 59 11.68 -7.59 -3.48
C ASP A 59 10.65 -8.72 -3.67
N LEU A 60 9.40 -8.53 -3.25
CA LEU A 60 8.31 -9.49 -3.48
C LEU A 60 8.02 -9.72 -4.97
N LEU A 61 8.07 -8.67 -5.80
CA LEU A 61 7.91 -8.81 -7.25
C LEU A 61 9.04 -9.61 -7.89
N LEU A 62 10.25 -9.51 -7.36
CA LEU A 62 11.42 -10.27 -7.79
C LEU A 62 11.49 -11.68 -7.17
N GLY A 63 10.54 -12.05 -6.31
CA GLY A 63 10.54 -13.34 -5.61
C GLY A 63 11.56 -13.44 -4.48
N HIS A 64 12.06 -12.30 -3.98
CA HIS A 64 12.92 -12.21 -2.82
C HIS A 64 12.11 -11.98 -1.54
N THR A 65 12.69 -12.34 -0.40
CA THR A 65 12.13 -12.05 0.92
C THR A 65 12.52 -10.62 1.34
N PRO A 66 11.54 -9.72 1.60
CA PRO A 66 11.82 -8.39 2.12
C PRO A 66 12.55 -8.44 3.46
N LYS A 67 13.44 -7.47 3.70
CA LYS A 67 14.10 -7.29 5.00
C LYS A 67 13.21 -6.56 5.99
N ASP A 68 12.61 -5.47 5.51
CA ASP A 68 11.77 -4.56 6.28
C ASP A 68 10.50 -4.23 5.46
N PHE A 69 9.42 -3.81 6.13
CA PHE A 69 8.18 -3.40 5.49
C PHE A 69 7.86 -1.93 5.80
N ASP A 70 7.92 -1.08 4.78
CA ASP A 70 7.53 0.32 4.89
C ASP A 70 6.05 0.52 4.55
N ILE A 71 5.37 1.34 5.34
CA ILE A 71 3.95 1.67 5.17
C ILE A 71 3.81 3.16 4.88
N ALA A 72 3.23 3.50 3.72
CA ALA A 72 2.78 4.85 3.42
C ALA A 72 1.31 4.99 3.82
N ALA A 73 0.96 6.07 4.51
CA ALA A 73 -0.41 6.32 4.93
C ALA A 73 -0.80 7.80 4.78
N SER A 74 -2.08 8.06 4.50
CA SER A 74 -2.63 9.43 4.48
C SER A 74 -2.92 9.99 5.88
N ALA A 75 -2.87 9.14 6.91
CA ALA A 75 -3.02 9.56 8.29
C ALA A 75 -1.87 10.47 8.73
N THR A 76 -2.20 11.58 9.38
CA THR A 76 -1.20 12.50 9.95
C THR A 76 -0.42 11.84 11.10
N PRO A 77 0.81 12.29 11.42
CA PRO A 77 1.57 11.75 12.54
C PRO A 77 0.80 11.73 13.87
N ARG A 78 -0.01 12.76 14.13
CA ARG A 78 -0.86 12.84 15.33
C ARG A 78 -1.97 11.78 15.34
N GLN A 79 -2.57 11.48 14.19
CA GLN A 79 -3.58 10.41 14.09
C GLN A 79 -2.94 9.04 14.30
N ILE A 80 -1.75 8.81 13.74
CA ILE A 80 -0.99 7.58 13.94
C ILE A 80 -0.67 7.39 15.43
N GLN A 81 -0.10 8.42 16.09
CA GLN A 81 0.21 8.37 17.52
C GLN A 81 -1.03 8.07 18.38
N LYS A 82 -2.19 8.65 18.04
CA LYS A 82 -3.44 8.39 18.76
C LYS A 82 -3.95 6.96 18.54
N LEU A 83 -3.81 6.42 17.33
CA LEU A 83 -4.30 5.10 16.96
C LEU A 83 -3.49 3.97 17.60
N PHE A 84 -2.18 4.14 17.69
CA PHE A 84 -1.23 3.15 18.19
C PHE A 84 -0.64 3.54 19.56
N TRP A 85 -1.37 4.32 20.36
CA TRP A 85 -0.83 4.88 21.62
C TRP A 85 -0.47 3.82 22.67
N ASN A 86 -1.04 2.62 22.56
CA ASN A 86 -0.82 1.48 23.45
C ASN A 86 0.07 0.39 22.83
N ASP A 87 0.44 0.53 21.57
CA ASP A 87 1.31 -0.42 20.90
C ASP A 87 2.76 -0.05 21.26
N ARG A 88 3.50 -1.04 21.76
CA ARG A 88 4.89 -0.92 22.23
C ARG A 88 5.83 -1.62 21.28
#